data_AF-A0A1B2EUP1-F1
#
_entry.id   AF-A0A1B2EUP1-F1
#
_cell.length_a   1.000
_cell.length_b   1.000
_cell.length_c   1.000
_cell.angle_alpha   90.00
_cell.angle_beta   90.00
_cell.angle_gamma   90.00
#
_symmetry.space_group_name_H-M   'P 1'
#
loop_
_entity.id
_entity.type
_entity.pdbx_description
1 polymer ?
#
loop_
_entity_poly.entity_id
_entity_poly.type
_entity_poly.pdbx_seq_one_letter_code
_entity_poly.pdbx_strand_id
1 'polypeptide(L)'
;MLEASDTLAGAVGKLAAGNVGAACVLGRIVQDPFAGFMILMDLESTDLRGEAIWRLYRDAHHMDLDGFIQDVKARAGCLSRLRV
;
A
#
# COMPACT_ATOMS: atom_id res chain seq x y z
N MET A 1 2.30 0.16 -12.22
CA MET A 1 3.25 1.26 -12.13
C MET A 1 2.51 2.53 -11.78
N LEU A 2 2.81 3.08 -10.60
CA LEU A 2 2.41 4.43 -10.22
C LEU A 2 3.30 5.44 -10.95
N GLU A 3 2.72 6.55 -11.39
CA GLU A 3 3.42 7.64 -12.05
C GLU A 3 3.43 8.88 -11.16
N ALA A 4 4.43 9.75 -11.32
CA ALA A 4 4.53 11.00 -10.55
C ALA A 4 3.35 11.96 -10.80
N SER A 5 2.66 11.79 -11.93
CA SER A 5 1.44 12.53 -12.30
C SER A 5 0.15 11.92 -11.75
N ASP A 6 0.21 10.73 -11.14
CA ASP A 6 -0.99 10.11 -10.58
C ASP A 6 -1.54 10.94 -9.41
N THR A 7 -2.85 11.14 -9.42
CA THR A 7 -3.54 11.63 -8.23
C THR A 7 -3.55 10.55 -7.15
N LEU A 8 -3.67 10.94 -5.88
CA LEU A 8 -3.85 10.00 -4.76
C LEU A 8 -4.98 8.99 -5.04
N ALA A 9 -6.12 9.45 -5.54
CA ALA A 9 -7.24 8.58 -5.90
C ALA A 9 -6.90 7.61 -7.04
N GLY A 10 -6.15 8.08 -8.06
CA GLY A 10 -5.67 7.23 -9.15
C GLY A 10 -4.70 6.15 -8.66
N ALA A 11 -3.78 6.51 -7.78
CA ALA A 11 -2.83 5.59 -7.18
C ALA A 11 -3.52 4.52 -6.32
N VAL A 12 -4.49 4.92 -5.50
CA VAL A 12 -5.34 4.00 -4.74
C VAL A 12 -6.06 3.03 -5.68
N GLY A 13 -6.67 3.52 -6.76
CA GLY A 13 -7.37 2.67 -7.73
C GLY A 13 -6.45 1.65 -8.41
N LYS A 14 -5.25 2.08 -8.82
CA LYS A 14 -4.25 1.21 -9.45
C LYS A 14 -3.77 0.10 -8.50
N LEU A 15 -3.48 0.44 -7.24
CA LEU A 15 -3.03 -0.52 -6.23
C LEU A 15 -4.16 -1.44 -5.75
N ALA A 16 -5.38 -0.93 -5.64
CA ALA A 16 -6.55 -1.72 -5.28
C ALA A 16 -6.91 -2.77 -6.34
N ALA A 17 -6.55 -2.54 -7.62
CA ALA A 17 -6.74 -3.50 -8.72
C ALA A 17 -8.16 -4.10 -8.76
N GLY A 18 -9.19 -3.27 -8.52
CA GLY A 18 -10.59 -3.69 -8.49
C GLY A 18 -11.07 -4.38 -7.20
N ASN A 19 -10.18 -4.65 -6.24
CA ASN A 19 -10.56 -5.22 -4.95
C ASN A 19 -11.06 -4.12 -4.00
N VAL A 20 -12.33 -4.21 -3.60
CA VAL A 20 -12.99 -3.24 -2.72
C VAL A 20 -12.34 -3.20 -1.34
N GLY A 21 -11.97 -4.35 -0.77
CA GLY A 21 -11.30 -4.41 0.53
C GLY A 21 -9.96 -3.69 0.52
N ALA A 22 -9.16 -3.89 -0.53
CA ALA A 22 -7.92 -3.17 -0.73
C ALA A 22 -8.15 -1.66 -0.88
N ALA A 23 -9.15 -1.24 -1.68
CA ALA A 23 -9.51 0.16 -1.82
C ALA A 23 -9.90 0.81 -0.48
N CYS A 24 -10.63 0.09 0.38
CA CYS A 24 -10.98 0.58 1.71
C CYS A 24 -9.74 0.80 2.61
N VAL A 25 -8.80 -0.14 2.61
CA VAL A 25 -7.56 -0.03 3.40
C VAL A 25 -6.72 1.15 2.89
N LEU A 26 -6.50 1.22 1.58
CA LEU A 26 -5.75 2.29 0.94
C LEU A 26 -6.41 3.66 1.16
N GLY A 27 -7.74 3.72 1.14
CA GLY A 27 -8.51 4.92 1.46
C GLY A 27 -8.28 5.42 2.89
N ARG A 28 -8.07 4.51 3.85
CA ARG A 28 -7.70 4.88 5.24
C ARG A 28 -6.27 5.41 5.32
N ILE A 29 -5.34 4.82 4.56
CA ILE A 29 -3.93 5.25 4.51
C ILE A 29 -3.82 6.68 4.00
N VAL A 30 -4.59 7.05 2.98
CA VAL A 30 -4.52 8.38 2.35
C VAL A 30 -5.33 9.46 3.08
N GLN A 31 -5.88 9.18 4.27
CA GLN A 31 -6.49 10.21 5.10
C GLN A 31 -5.49 11.29 5.53
N ASP A 32 -4.22 10.90 5.74
CA ASP A 32 -3.09 11.82 5.69
C ASP A 32 -2.51 11.81 4.26
N PRO A 33 -2.67 12.90 3.48
CA PRO A 33 -2.26 12.90 2.08
C PRO A 33 -0.76 12.68 1.87
N PHE A 34 0.08 13.23 2.75
CA PHE A 34 1.54 13.20 2.56
C PHE A 34 2.12 11.88 3.04
N ALA A 35 1.78 11.47 4.27
CA ALA A 35 2.21 10.19 4.79
C ALA A 35 1.60 9.02 3.98
N GLY A 36 0.35 9.17 3.56
CA GLY A 36 -0.35 8.19 2.76
C GLY A 36 0.28 7.97 1.39
N PHE A 37 0.65 9.04 0.68
CA PHE A 37 1.33 8.91 -0.61
C PHE A 37 2.65 8.14 -0.51
N MET A 38 3.46 8.42 0.52
CA MET A 38 4.70 7.69 0.77
C MET A 38 4.45 6.19 0.98
N ILE A 39 3.40 5.82 1.72
CA ILE A 39 3.03 4.42 1.94
C ILE A 39 2.53 3.76 0.66
N LEU A 40 1.82 4.48 -0.22
CA LEU A 40 1.43 3.94 -1.53
C LEU A 40 2.66 3.66 -2.41
N MET A 41 3.68 4.51 -2.35
CA MET A 41 4.95 4.27 -3.05
C MET A 41 5.70 3.06 -2.48
N ASP A 42 5.73 2.90 -1.16
CA ASP A 42 6.28 1.71 -0.52
C ASP A 42 5.53 0.45 -0.97
N LEU A 43 4.19 0.51 -1.02
CA LEU A 43 3.37 -0.59 -1.54
C LEU A 43 3.65 -0.91 -3.00
N GLU A 44 3.82 0.08 -3.87
CA GLU A 44 4.17 -0.15 -5.28
C GLU A 44 5.58 -0.73 -5.44
N SER A 45 6.50 -0.42 -4.52
CA SER A 45 7.83 -1.04 -4.48
C SER A 45 7.77 -2.51 -4.06
N THR A 46 6.71 -2.89 -3.35
CA THR A 46 6.39 -4.28 -3.02
C THR A 46 5.51 -4.88 -4.12
N ASP A 47 5.54 -6.20 -4.32
CA ASP A 47 4.65 -6.85 -5.30
C ASP A 47 3.22 -7.05 -4.77
N LEU A 48 2.77 -6.21 -3.83
CA LEU A 48 1.47 -6.31 -3.18
C LEU A 48 0.43 -5.49 -3.95
N ARG A 49 -0.61 -6.17 -4.45
CA ARG A 49 -1.73 -5.53 -5.16
C ARG A 49 -3.07 -6.18 -4.84
N GLY A 50 -4.13 -5.39 -4.90
CA GLY A 50 -5.52 -5.80 -4.78
C GLY A 50 -5.77 -6.82 -3.67
N GLU A 51 -6.16 -8.04 -4.04
CA GLU A 51 -6.48 -9.07 -3.06
C GLU A 51 -5.31 -9.43 -2.13
N ALA A 52 -4.05 -9.32 -2.57
CA ALA A 52 -2.90 -9.57 -1.71
C ALA A 52 -2.79 -8.51 -0.59
N ILE A 53 -3.08 -7.25 -0.90
CA ILE A 53 -3.16 -6.17 0.11
C ILE A 53 -4.29 -6.49 1.09
N TRP A 54 -5.46 -6.86 0.59
CA TRP A 54 -6.62 -7.16 1.44
C TRP A 54 -6.38 -8.36 2.38
N ARG A 55 -5.86 -9.47 1.86
CA ARG A 55 -5.54 -10.66 2.66
C ARG A 55 -4.45 -10.36 3.68
N LEU A 56 -3.41 -9.62 3.30
CA LEU A 56 -2.35 -9.26 4.24
C LEU A 56 -2.90 -8.42 5.39
N TYR A 57 -3.70 -7.40 5.09
CA TYR A 57 -4.34 -6.56 6.11
C TYR A 57 -5.33 -7.34 6.99
N ARG A 58 -6.25 -8.10 6.39
CA ARG A 58 -7.33 -8.78 7.11
C ARG A 58 -6.83 -10.00 7.88
N ASP A 59 -6.05 -10.85 7.22
CA ASP A 59 -5.73 -12.19 7.71
C ASP A 59 -4.44 -12.22 8.52
N ALA A 60 -3.39 -11.53 8.06
CA ALA A 60 -2.09 -11.53 8.75
C ALA A 60 -2.00 -10.45 9.84
N HIS A 61 -2.60 -9.28 9.59
CA HIS A 61 -2.59 -8.16 10.54
C HIS A 61 -3.89 -8.02 11.33
N HIS A 62 -4.86 -8.93 11.16
CA HIS A 62 -6.14 -8.92 11.90
C HIS A 62 -6.88 -7.56 11.85
N MET A 63 -6.81 -6.88 10.70
CA MET A 63 -7.34 -5.53 10.49
C MET A 63 -6.64 -4.41 11.28
N ASP A 64 -5.45 -4.65 11.83
CA ASP A 64 -4.58 -3.61 12.37
C ASP A 64 -3.91 -2.82 11.24
N LEU A 65 -4.22 -1.52 11.17
CA LEU A 65 -3.69 -0.64 10.13
C LEU A 65 -2.23 -0.28 10.39
N ASP A 66 -1.86 -0.07 11.66
CA ASP A 66 -0.51 0.36 12.00
C ASP A 66 0.48 -0.78 11.79
N GLY A 67 0.15 -2.00 12.25
CA GLY A 67 0.92 -3.21 11.97
C GLY A 67 1.12 -3.46 10.47
N PHE A 68 0.06 -3.29 9.67
CA PHE A 68 0.14 -3.41 8.21
C PHE A 68 1.10 -2.38 7.60
N ILE A 69 1.00 -1.11 7.99
CA ILE A 69 1.87 -0.03 7.47
C ILE A 69 3.33 -0.29 7.82
N GLN A 70 3.62 -0.75 9.04
CA GLN A 70 4.99 -1.05 9.45
C GLN A 70 5.59 -2.22 8.65
N ASP A 71 4.79 -3.27 8.39
CA ASP A 71 5.22 -4.40 7.55
C ASP A 71 5.51 -3.96 6.11
N VAL A 72 4.63 -3.15 5.50
CA VAL A 72 4.86 -2.55 4.18
C VAL A 72 6.19 -1.79 4.13
N LYS A 73 6.43 -0.90 5.09
CA LYS A 73 7.68 -0.11 5.18
C LYS A 73 8.91 -1.00 5.33
N ALA A 74 8.82 -2.05 6.15
CA ALA A 74 9.91 -2.99 6.35
C ALA A 74 10.25 -3.76 5.06
N ARG A 75 9.24 -4.22 4.32
CA ARG A 75 9.41 -4.92 3.03
C ARG A 75 10.03 -4.00 1.98
N ALA A 76 9.51 -2.78 1.84
CA ALA A 76 10.05 -1.77 0.93
C ALA A 76 11.51 -1.43 1.27
N GLY A 77 11.82 -1.26 2.56
CA GLY A 77 13.17 -1.01 3.07
C GLY A 77 14.16 -2.18 2.90
N CYS A 78 13.68 -3.42 2.78
CA CYS A 78 14.49 -4.59 2.46
C CYS A 78 14.80 -4.67 0.96
N LEU A 79 13.79 -4.46 0.13
CA LEU A 79 13.93 -4.48 -1.34
C LEU A 79 14.83 -3.36 -1.86
N SER A 80 14.79 -2.18 -1.24
CA SER A 80 15.68 -1.07 -1.57
C SER A 80 17.14 -1.37 -1.21
N ARG A 81 17.41 -2.11 -0.13
CA ARG A 81 18.77 -2.53 0.26
C ARG A 81 19.36 -3.63 -0.62
N LEU A 82 18.52 -4.46 -1.25
CA LEU A 82 18.94 -5.51 -2.17
C LEU A 82 19.23 -5.01 -3.60
N ARG A 83 18.89 -3.75 -3.91
CA ARG A 83 19.14 -3.12 -5.22
C ARG A 83 20.40 -2.23 -5.25
N VAL A 84 21.20 -2.23 -4.18
CA VAL A 84 22.50 -1.55 -4.06
C VAL A 84 23.61 -2.57 -4.25
#